data_AF-A0A355ILY6-F1
#
_entry.id   AF-A0A355ILY6-F1
#
_cell.length_a   1.000
_cell.length_b   1.000
_cell.length_c   1.000
_cell.angle_alpha   90.00
_cell.angle_beta   90.00
_cell.angle_gamma   90.00
#
_symmetry.space_group_name_H-M   'P 1'
#
loop_
_entity.id
_entity.type
_entity.pdbx_description
1 polymer ?
#
loop_
_entity_poly.entity_id
_entity_poly.type
_entity_poly.pdbx_seq_one_letter_code
_entity_poly.pdbx_strand_id
1 'polypeptide(L)'
;MNKTAIDRFCRMASLELPELIDVGHLESADDYDDYVLLTFSLENPMSMDEVLDCLEDQTELNVLYHVGGIGATPGSQHCCAYASPEYDNMYKVNAQSDDTSAVDTLYVNVYSSLEVMLESLKDDIRLHDGMGETLCMMPLSRVIADFM
;
A
#
# COMPACT_ATOMS: atom_id res chain seq x y z
N MET A 1 8.59 -3.55 -16.73
CA MET A 1 9.56 -3.85 -15.64
C MET A 1 10.01 -5.34 -15.66
N ASN A 2 11.04 -5.77 -14.92
CA ASN A 2 11.56 -7.16 -15.01
C ASN A 2 10.63 -8.16 -14.31
N LYS A 3 10.08 -9.14 -15.04
CA LYS A 3 9.12 -10.17 -14.55
C LYS A 3 9.57 -10.85 -13.24
N THR A 4 10.88 -10.95 -13.04
CA THR A 4 11.52 -11.50 -11.84
C THR A 4 11.24 -10.71 -10.55
N ALA A 5 11.07 -9.38 -10.62
CA ALA A 5 10.77 -8.56 -9.44
C ALA A 5 9.36 -8.80 -8.91
N ILE A 6 8.38 -8.90 -9.82
CA ILE A 6 7.00 -9.25 -9.49
C ILE A 6 6.93 -10.67 -8.92
N ASP A 7 7.59 -11.63 -9.56
CA ASP A 7 7.63 -13.02 -9.07
C ASP A 7 8.28 -13.12 -7.68
N ARG A 8 9.33 -12.32 -7.41
CA ARG A 8 9.96 -12.25 -6.08
C ARG A 8 8.99 -11.65 -5.07
N PHE A 9 8.35 -10.53 -5.40
CA PHE A 9 7.36 -9.89 -4.54
C PHE A 9 6.24 -10.87 -4.17
N CYS A 10 5.54 -11.45 -5.16
CA CYS A 10 4.43 -12.36 -4.92
C CYS A 10 4.83 -13.56 -4.05
N ARG A 11 6.06 -14.08 -4.19
CA ARG A 11 6.54 -15.19 -3.35
C ARG A 11 6.77 -14.80 -1.90
N MET A 12 7.31 -13.62 -1.63
CA MET A 12 7.62 -13.17 -0.26
C MET A 12 6.36 -12.64 0.41
N ALA A 13 5.65 -11.75 -0.27
CA ALA A 13 4.47 -11.08 0.26
C ALA A 13 3.32 -12.05 0.55
N SER A 14 3.13 -13.11 -0.24
CA SER A 14 2.12 -14.14 0.09
C SER A 14 2.49 -15.04 1.27
N LEU A 15 3.74 -15.02 1.74
CA LEU A 15 4.14 -15.71 2.97
C LEU A 15 4.06 -14.78 4.19
N GLU A 16 4.39 -13.51 4.01
CA GLU A 16 4.41 -12.48 5.05
C GLU A 16 2.99 -11.97 5.36
N LEU A 17 2.19 -11.74 4.31
CA LEU A 17 0.84 -11.19 4.35
C LEU A 17 -0.17 -12.10 3.64
N PRO A 18 -0.35 -13.36 4.09
CA PRO A 18 -1.24 -14.31 3.41
C PRO A 18 -2.71 -13.86 3.41
N GLU A 19 -3.13 -13.04 4.37
CA GLU A 19 -4.51 -12.52 4.45
C GLU A 19 -4.78 -11.39 3.46
N LEU A 20 -3.75 -10.65 3.07
CA LEU A 20 -3.85 -9.50 2.17
C LEU A 20 -3.40 -9.83 0.74
N ILE A 21 -2.39 -10.69 0.58
CA ILE A 21 -1.71 -10.91 -0.70
C ILE A 21 -1.73 -12.40 -1.03
N ASP A 22 -2.75 -12.82 -1.79
CA ASP A 22 -2.82 -14.15 -2.39
C ASP A 22 -2.68 -14.06 -3.91
N VAL A 23 -1.70 -14.78 -4.48
CA VAL A 23 -1.50 -14.90 -5.92
C VAL A 23 -2.70 -15.54 -6.62
N GLY A 24 -3.48 -16.39 -5.91
CA GLY A 24 -4.74 -16.92 -6.39
C GLY A 24 -5.82 -15.85 -6.63
N HIS A 25 -5.68 -14.70 -5.95
CA HIS A 25 -6.58 -13.56 -6.01
C HIS A 25 -5.95 -12.32 -6.68
N LEU A 26 -4.86 -12.49 -7.43
CA LEU A 26 -4.32 -11.43 -8.28
C LEU A 26 -5.22 -11.20 -9.50
N GLU A 27 -5.88 -10.04 -9.57
CA GLU A 27 -6.83 -9.69 -10.62
C GLU A 27 -6.15 -9.07 -11.85
N SER A 28 -5.23 -8.13 -11.63
CA SER A 28 -4.51 -7.44 -12.69
C SER A 28 -3.06 -7.15 -12.32
N ALA A 29 -2.24 -7.02 -13.36
CA ALA A 29 -0.86 -6.55 -13.27
C ALA A 29 -0.61 -5.57 -14.40
N ASP A 30 -0.75 -4.28 -14.10
CA ASP A 30 -0.65 -3.18 -15.06
C ASP A 30 0.77 -2.61 -15.03
N ASP A 31 1.52 -2.81 -16.13
CA ASP A 31 2.92 -2.38 -16.27
C ASP A 31 2.99 -0.93 -16.75
N TYR A 32 3.61 -0.07 -15.92
CA TYR A 32 3.96 1.31 -16.24
C TYR A 32 5.48 1.42 -16.35
N ASP A 33 5.97 2.53 -16.92
CA ASP A 33 7.41 2.71 -17.19
C ASP A 33 8.26 2.54 -15.92
N ASP A 34 7.80 3.07 -14.78
CA ASP A 34 8.57 3.14 -13.53
C ASP A 34 8.08 2.19 -12.43
N TYR A 35 6.90 1.59 -12.57
CA TYR A 35 6.28 0.69 -11.59
C TYR A 35 5.26 -0.26 -12.22
N VAL A 36 4.87 -1.30 -11.50
CA VAL A 36 3.74 -2.17 -11.85
C VAL A 36 2.69 -2.04 -10.75
N LEU A 37 1.45 -1.82 -11.16
CA LEU A 37 0.29 -1.85 -10.27
C LEU A 37 -0.30 -3.26 -10.29
N LEU A 38 -0.29 -3.91 -9.13
CA LEU A 38 -0.96 -5.18 -8.90
C LEU A 38 -2.26 -4.93 -8.16
N THR A 39 -3.36 -5.48 -8.65
CA THR A 39 -4.67 -5.40 -8.01
C THR A 39 -5.02 -6.77 -7.44
N PHE A 40 -5.25 -6.85 -6.14
CA PHE A 40 -5.64 -8.07 -5.45
C PHE A 40 -7.06 -7.92 -4.90
N SER A 41 -7.91 -8.91 -5.10
CA SER A 41 -9.15 -9.02 -4.33
C SER A 41 -8.92 -9.82 -3.05
N LEU A 42 -9.62 -9.43 -1.98
CA LEU A 42 -9.62 -10.17 -0.74
C LEU A 42 -10.71 -11.25 -0.80
N GLU A 43 -10.35 -12.50 -0.48
CA GLU A 43 -11.32 -13.60 -0.44
C GLU A 43 -12.48 -13.30 0.53
N ASN A 44 -12.15 -12.66 1.65
CA ASN A 44 -13.10 -12.19 2.64
C ASN A 44 -12.86 -10.69 2.84
N PRO A 45 -13.86 -9.81 2.59
CA PRO A 45 -13.73 -8.40 2.86
C PRO A 45 -13.38 -8.14 4.34
N MET A 46 -12.48 -7.20 4.57
CA MET A 46 -11.94 -6.86 5.88
C MET A 46 -12.31 -5.42 6.23
N SER A 47 -12.41 -5.09 7.52
CA SER A 47 -12.45 -3.69 7.95
C SER A 47 -11.10 -3.00 7.72
N MET A 48 -11.09 -1.67 7.65
CA MET A 48 -9.84 -0.91 7.54
C MET A 48 -8.90 -1.18 8.72
N ASP A 49 -9.45 -1.36 9.93
CA ASP A 49 -8.68 -1.66 11.13
C ASP A 49 -7.99 -3.03 11.00
N GLU A 50 -8.70 -4.06 10.53
CA GLU A 50 -8.09 -5.39 10.28
C GLU A 50 -6.97 -5.33 9.23
N VAL A 51 -7.16 -4.56 8.16
CA VAL A 51 -6.11 -4.36 7.14
C VAL A 51 -4.89 -3.66 7.73
N LEU A 52 -5.10 -2.62 8.55
CA LEU A 52 -4.02 -1.91 9.23
C LEU A 52 -3.27 -2.81 10.21
N ASP A 53 -3.98 -3.61 11.01
CA ASP A 53 -3.39 -4.58 11.92
C ASP A 53 -2.46 -5.54 11.16
N CYS A 54 -2.90 -6.10 10.03
CA CYS A 54 -2.07 -6.96 9.19
C CYS A 54 -0.81 -6.25 8.67
N LEU A 55 -0.93 -4.98 8.27
CA LEU A 55 0.21 -4.20 7.76
C LEU A 55 1.19 -3.81 8.87
N GLU A 56 0.70 -3.43 10.05
CA GLU A 56 1.51 -3.04 11.21
C GLU A 56 2.23 -4.23 11.86
N ASP A 57 1.66 -5.43 11.78
CA ASP A 57 2.30 -6.66 12.24
C ASP A 57 3.57 -7.01 11.42
N GLN A 58 3.71 -6.47 10.21
CA GLN A 58 4.90 -6.68 9.39
C GLN A 58 6.01 -5.69 9.76
N THR A 59 7.11 -6.22 10.31
CA THR A 59 8.27 -5.39 10.70
C THR A 59 8.93 -4.65 9.54
N GLU A 60 8.75 -5.15 8.32
CA GLU A 60 9.31 -4.53 7.10
C GLU A 60 8.39 -3.45 6.52
N LEU A 61 7.18 -3.27 7.03
CA LEU A 61 6.23 -2.26 6.55
C LEU A 61 6.12 -1.09 7.51
N ASN A 62 6.01 0.10 6.93
CA ASN A 62 5.70 1.32 7.66
C ASN A 62 4.39 1.89 7.13
N VAL A 63 3.43 2.15 8.02
CA VAL A 63 2.20 2.86 7.66
C VAL A 63 2.54 4.31 7.32
N LEU A 64 2.27 4.70 6.07
CA LEU A 64 2.47 6.05 5.56
C LEU A 64 1.36 6.98 6.03
N TYR A 65 0.11 6.55 5.86
CA TYR A 65 -1.06 7.31 6.30
C TYR A 65 -2.27 6.39 6.49
N HIS A 66 -3.20 6.87 7.29
CA HIS A 66 -4.57 6.41 7.44
C HIS A 66 -5.48 7.64 7.52
N VAL A 67 -6.41 7.74 6.59
CA VAL A 67 -7.26 8.92 6.43
C VAL A 67 -8.69 8.48 6.15
N GLY A 68 -9.65 9.17 6.76
CA GLY A 68 -11.08 8.93 6.60
C GLY A 68 -11.78 10.08 5.88
N GLY A 69 -12.98 9.81 5.37
CA GLY A 69 -13.85 10.82 4.76
C GLY A 69 -13.31 11.41 3.46
N ILE A 70 -12.54 10.64 2.68
CA ILE A 70 -11.97 11.09 1.41
C ILE A 70 -12.78 10.54 0.24
N GLY A 71 -13.21 11.41 -0.69
CA GLY A 71 -13.94 11.01 -1.88
C GLY A 71 -15.45 11.25 -1.80
N ALA A 72 -16.21 10.63 -2.71
CA ALA A 72 -17.65 10.87 -2.85
C ALA A 72 -18.50 10.16 -1.79
N THR A 73 -17.95 9.14 -1.13
CA THR A 73 -18.66 8.26 -0.21
C THR A 73 -18.37 8.68 1.24
N PRO A 74 -19.38 9.17 1.98
CA PRO A 74 -19.21 9.53 3.40
C PRO A 74 -18.72 8.33 4.21
N GLY A 75 -17.65 8.50 4.97
CA GLY A 75 -17.08 7.44 5.81
C GLY A 75 -16.08 6.50 5.13
N SER A 76 -15.80 6.69 3.83
CA SER A 76 -14.74 5.93 3.16
C SER A 76 -13.37 6.23 3.77
N GLN A 77 -12.57 5.19 3.93
CA GLN A 77 -11.24 5.25 4.52
C GLN A 77 -10.20 4.81 3.50
N HIS A 78 -9.01 5.38 3.60
CA HIS A 78 -7.86 5.03 2.79
C HIS A 78 -6.66 4.84 3.69
N CYS A 79 -5.85 3.83 3.41
CA CYS A 79 -4.54 3.69 4.03
C CYS A 79 -3.48 3.34 3.00
N CYS A 80 -2.24 3.63 3.35
CA CYS A 80 -1.07 3.22 2.60
C CYS A 80 0.01 2.78 3.58
N ALA A 81 0.64 1.64 3.30
CA ALA A 81 1.87 1.19 3.93
C ALA A 81 2.94 0.94 2.87
N TYR A 82 4.20 1.13 3.21
CA TYR A 82 5.32 0.94 2.29
C TYR A 82 6.39 0.06 2.91
N ALA A 83 7.06 -0.72 2.05
CA ALA A 83 8.20 -1.52 2.45
C ALA A 83 9.39 -0.65 2.81
N SER A 84 10.02 -0.93 3.95
CA SER A 84 11.20 -0.23 4.41
C SER A 84 12.34 -0.42 3.41
N PRO A 85 12.96 0.67 2.92
CA PRO A 85 14.10 0.61 2.00
C PRO A 85 15.28 -0.22 2.51
N GLU A 86 15.41 -0.41 3.82
CA GLU A 86 16.47 -1.21 4.45
C GLU A 86 16.49 -2.68 3.97
N TYR A 87 15.35 -3.22 3.53
CA TYR A 87 15.20 -4.63 3.15
C TYR A 87 15.26 -4.88 1.63
N ASP A 88 15.60 -3.86 0.83
CA ASP A 88 15.66 -3.94 -0.64
C ASP A 88 14.35 -4.45 -1.27
N ASN A 89 13.25 -4.07 -0.61
CA ASN A 89 11.87 -4.28 -1.04
C ASN A 89 11.32 -2.93 -1.49
N MET A 90 10.81 -2.86 -2.72
CA MET A 90 10.40 -1.60 -3.34
C MET A 90 8.92 -1.65 -3.68
N TYR A 91 8.06 -1.68 -2.66
CA TYR A 91 6.62 -1.70 -2.88
C TYR A 91 5.85 -0.88 -1.84
N LYS A 92 4.64 -0.46 -2.22
CA LYS A 92 3.62 0.05 -1.29
C LYS A 92 2.31 -0.69 -1.49
N VAL A 93 1.55 -0.85 -0.42
CA VAL A 93 0.20 -1.41 -0.38
C VAL A 93 -0.77 -0.28 -0.07
N ASN A 94 -1.81 -0.14 -0.87
CA ASN A 94 -2.91 0.80 -0.63
C ASN A 94 -4.20 0.01 -0.45
N ALA A 95 -4.99 0.44 0.52
CA ALA A 95 -6.34 -0.07 0.74
C ALA A 95 -7.32 1.09 0.74
N GLN A 96 -8.52 0.83 0.23
CA GLN A 96 -9.63 1.75 0.28
C GLN A 96 -10.88 0.97 0.69
N SER A 97 -11.66 1.53 1.62
CA SER A 97 -12.96 0.97 1.96
C SER A 97 -14.01 1.37 0.93
N ASP A 98 -14.92 0.45 0.65
CA ASP A 98 -16.11 0.64 -0.15
C ASP A 98 -17.21 1.46 0.57
N ASP A 99 -18.41 1.50 0.00
CA ASP A 99 -19.59 2.15 0.57
C ASP A 99 -20.19 1.43 1.79
N THR A 100 -19.74 0.20 2.07
CA THR A 100 -20.09 -0.58 3.25
C THR A 100 -19.05 -0.47 4.37
N SER A 101 -18.01 0.34 4.18
CA SER A 101 -16.84 0.48 5.06
C SER A 101 -15.97 -0.77 5.15
N ALA A 102 -16.09 -1.69 4.17
CA ALA A 102 -15.26 -2.86 4.02
C ALA A 102 -14.20 -2.63 2.93
N VAL A 103 -13.03 -3.20 3.10
CA VAL A 103 -11.98 -3.31 2.09
C VAL A 103 -12.13 -4.67 1.43
N ASP A 104 -12.35 -4.69 0.12
CA ASP A 104 -12.40 -5.91 -0.69
C ASP A 104 -11.25 -6.00 -1.70
N THR A 105 -10.51 -4.90 -1.89
CA THR A 105 -9.51 -4.76 -2.93
C THR A 105 -8.28 -4.02 -2.40
N LEU A 106 -7.11 -4.54 -2.73
CA LEU A 106 -5.81 -3.92 -2.44
C LEU A 106 -5.06 -3.58 -3.71
N TYR A 107 -4.35 -2.46 -3.65
CA TYR A 107 -3.54 -1.94 -4.75
C TYR A 107 -2.09 -1.89 -4.33
N VAL A 108 -1.27 -2.76 -4.91
CA VAL A 108 0.16 -2.83 -4.64
C VAL A 108 0.93 -2.21 -5.79
N ASN A 109 1.74 -1.20 -5.51
CA ASN A 109 2.70 -0.67 -6.48
C ASN A 109 4.05 -1.30 -6.20
N VAL A 110 4.62 -2.01 -7.18
CA VAL A 110 5.99 -2.51 -7.16
C VAL A 110 6.84 -1.57 -8.01
N TYR A 111 7.88 -0.97 -7.45
CA TYR A 111 8.69 0.06 -8.09
C TYR A 111 9.97 -0.51 -8.72
N SER A 112 10.43 0.17 -9.76
CA SER A 112 11.70 -0.14 -10.43
C SER A 112 12.93 0.33 -9.64
N SER A 113 12.76 1.33 -8.75
CA SER A 113 13.83 1.88 -7.92
C SER A 113 13.28 2.55 -6.64
N LEU A 114 14.15 2.68 -5.64
CA LEU A 114 13.85 3.43 -4.41
C LEU A 114 13.59 4.92 -4.65
N GLU A 115 14.20 5.51 -5.68
CA GLU A 115 13.98 6.92 -6.04
C GLU A 115 12.54 7.15 -6.51
N VAL A 116 12.05 6.30 -7.41
CA VAL A 116 10.66 6.34 -7.89
C VAL A 116 9.69 6.12 -6.73
N MET A 117 9.99 5.14 -5.87
CA MET A 117 9.18 4.85 -4.69
C MET A 117 9.08 6.08 -3.77
N LEU A 118 10.22 6.70 -3.43
CA LEU A 118 10.27 7.88 -2.57
C LEU A 118 9.45 9.04 -3.15
N GLU A 119 9.56 9.31 -4.45
CA GLU A 119 8.75 10.36 -5.09
C GLU A 119 7.25 10.03 -5.05
N SER A 120 6.87 8.76 -5.25
CA SER A 120 5.47 8.35 -5.11
C SER A 120 4.94 8.53 -3.69
N LEU A 121 5.72 8.17 -2.66
CA LEU A 121 5.32 8.37 -1.25
C LEU A 121 5.20 9.86 -0.88
N LYS A 122 6.07 10.71 -1.45
CA LYS A 122 5.98 12.17 -1.28
C LYS A 122 4.68 12.73 -1.86
N ASP A 123 4.31 12.26 -3.05
CA ASP A 123 3.09 12.71 -3.71
C ASP A 123 1.84 12.21 -2.99
N ASP A 124 1.86 10.99 -2.46
CA ASP A 124 0.78 10.47 -1.60
C ASP A 124 0.59 11.33 -0.34
N ILE A 125 1.67 11.68 0.37
CA ILE A 125 1.57 12.56 1.54
C ILE A 125 0.97 13.91 1.14
N ARG A 126 1.47 14.53 0.07
CA ARG A 126 0.97 15.84 -0.40
C ARG A 126 -0.50 15.79 -0.82
N LEU A 127 -0.91 14.68 -1.42
CA LEU A 127 -2.28 14.48 -1.87
C LEU A 127 -3.21 14.39 -0.66
N HIS A 128 -2.82 13.66 0.38
CA HIS A 128 -3.68 13.39 1.52
C HIS A 128 -3.53 14.43 2.66
N ASP A 129 -2.49 15.26 2.63
CA ASP A 129 -2.30 16.35 3.59
C ASP A 129 -3.44 17.37 3.49
N GLY A 130 -4.22 17.48 4.56
CA GLY A 130 -5.41 18.34 4.60
C GLY A 130 -6.63 17.79 3.85
N MET A 131 -6.61 16.54 3.38
CA MET A 131 -7.80 15.84 2.87
C MET A 131 -8.49 15.05 3.98
N GLY A 132 -9.82 15.20 4.07
CA GLY A 132 -10.66 14.41 4.97
C GLY A 132 -10.29 14.56 6.45
N GLU A 133 -10.54 13.50 7.21
CA GLU A 133 -10.15 13.33 8.60
C GLU A 133 -8.85 12.51 8.66
N THR A 134 -7.73 13.16 8.98
CA THR A 134 -6.45 12.46 9.14
C THR A 134 -6.39 11.73 10.48
N LEU A 135 -6.30 10.41 10.43
CA LEU A 135 -6.17 9.54 11.61
C LEU A 135 -4.70 9.31 11.94
N CYS A 136 -3.88 9.01 10.92
CA CYS A 136 -2.43 8.89 11.01
C CYS A 136 -1.77 9.42 9.73
N MET A 137 -0.63 10.11 9.85
CA MET A 137 0.18 10.50 8.71
C MET A 137 1.65 10.63 9.12
N MET A 138 2.52 9.92 8.42
CA MET A 138 3.95 10.00 8.64
C MET A 138 4.48 11.34 8.15
N PRO A 139 5.29 12.07 8.93
CA PRO A 139 5.86 13.33 8.47
C PRO A 139 6.84 13.08 7.33
N LEU A 140 6.81 13.93 6.32
CA LEU A 140 7.68 13.84 5.14
C LEU A 140 9.18 13.72 5.51
N SER A 141 9.62 14.42 6.56
CA SER A 141 11.00 14.35 7.03
C SER A 141 11.40 12.95 7.52
N ARG A 142 10.45 12.18 8.07
CA ARG A 142 10.68 10.80 8.49
C ARG A 142 10.76 9.86 7.28
N VAL A 143 9.83 9.99 6.34
CA VAL A 143 9.87 9.20 5.10
C VAL A 143 11.19 9.42 4.38
N ILE A 144 11.66 10.66 4.22
CA ILE A 144 12.96 10.93 3.59
C ILE A 144 14.10 10.27 4.37
N ALA A 145 14.05 10.26 5.71
CA ALA A 145 15.08 9.65 6.54
C ALA A 145 15.17 8.13 6.39
N ASP A 146 14.06 7.44 6.11
CA ASP A 146 14.07 5.99 5.87
C ASP A 146 14.76 5.61 4.54
N PHE A 147 15.01 6.58 3.64
CA PHE A 147 15.63 6.38 2.33
C PHE A 147 17.07 6.94 2.23
N MET A 148 17.66 7.44 3.34
CA MET A 148 19.01 8.02 3.40
C MET A 148 20.03 7.06 4.05
#